data_AF-A0A7X8DTJ1-F1
#
_entry.id   AF-A0A7X8DTJ1-F1
#
_cell.length_a   1.000
_cell.length_b   1.000
_cell.length_c   1.000
_cell.angle_alpha   90.00
_cell.angle_beta   90.00
_cell.angle_gamma   90.00
#
_symmetry.space_group_name_H-M   'P 1'
#
loop_
_entity.id
_entity.type
_entity.pdbx_description
1 polymer ?
#
loop_
_entity_poly.entity_id
_entity_poly.type
_entity_poly.pdbx_seq_one_letter_code
_entity_poly.pdbx_strand_id
1 'polypeptide(L)'
;MGRLFIYIKKYGKIYFIGFIAMLLGLILDMFNPYFNRIIVDEVIIGGKLELFKEALLALVFITVARGFLGYAKEMIFDVVSSKTIVDIRKDLFDHIQSLSFSFFDKMNTGELMSRIKEDTDNIWQAVSYGLMLFLEQVFYFIIASILLFLLNWKLAIISLSLMPFIGLIAYKLEKRVGEAYEKISDQGAVINTIAQENIAGVRLVKAFGREKYEIRKFLIENEKNFNLNLEQAGIWAHYNPMIEFLSNLVIVIVIVAGGLMIINEHISIGVLVAFSNYIYMLIWPMRLLGWLTNLLARALASSRKIENIFKEETVIKNPENPVIPQKIKGNIAFNNVEFEYDGHLALKDISFEVKAGSTIGIMGATG
;
A
#
# COMPACT_ATOMS: atom_id res chain seq x y z
N MET A 1 14.74 4.10 5.48
CA MET A 1 14.55 3.81 4.03
C MET A 1 15.80 3.26 3.36
N GLY A 2 16.99 3.36 3.97
CA GLY A 2 18.25 2.97 3.30
C GLY A 2 18.30 1.49 2.93
N ARG A 3 17.87 0.59 3.84
CA ARG A 3 17.87 -0.86 3.57
C ARG A 3 16.83 -1.29 2.53
N LEU A 4 15.62 -0.72 2.56
CA LEU A 4 14.59 -1.03 1.56
C LEU A 4 15.09 -0.76 0.13
N PHE A 5 15.80 0.35 -0.05
CA PHE A 5 16.40 0.70 -1.34
C PHE A 5 17.47 -0.30 -1.79
N ILE A 6 18.19 -0.95 -0.87
CA ILE A 6 19.17 -2.00 -1.19
C ILE A 6 18.45 -3.22 -1.82
N TYR A 7 17.34 -3.67 -1.24
CA TYR A 7 16.55 -4.78 -1.78
C TYR A 7 15.96 -4.44 -3.16
N ILE A 8 15.41 -3.24 -3.32
CA ILE A 8 14.89 -2.78 -4.62
C ILE A 8 16.02 -2.67 -5.65
N LYS A 9 17.18 -2.14 -5.26
CA LYS A 9 18.36 -1.98 -6.12
C LYS A 9 18.91 -3.33 -6.60
N LYS A 10 18.85 -4.38 -5.76
CA LYS A 10 19.23 -5.75 -6.14
C LYS A 10 18.49 -6.22 -7.41
N TYR A 11 17.22 -5.84 -7.55
CA TYR A 11 16.39 -6.16 -8.71
C TYR A 11 16.16 -4.98 -9.67
N GLY A 12 16.93 -3.89 -9.52
CA GLY A 12 16.69 -2.63 -10.23
C GLY A 12 16.65 -2.74 -11.75
N LYS A 13 17.43 -3.65 -12.34
CA LYS A 13 17.39 -3.91 -13.80
C LYS A 13 16.03 -4.44 -14.26
N ILE A 14 15.41 -5.32 -13.49
CA ILE A 14 14.13 -5.93 -13.87
C ILE A 14 12.99 -4.94 -13.63
N TYR A 15 13.03 -4.18 -12.52
CA TYR A 15 12.13 -3.04 -12.31
C TYR A 15 12.23 -2.03 -13.46
N PHE A 16 13.45 -1.75 -13.95
CA PHE A 16 13.65 -0.86 -15.09
C PHE A 16 13.02 -1.40 -16.38
N ILE A 17 13.12 -2.70 -16.66
CA ILE A 17 12.44 -3.32 -17.82
C ILE A 17 10.91 -3.16 -17.70
N GLY A 18 10.34 -3.45 -16.52
CA GLY A 18 8.92 -3.25 -16.26
C GLY A 18 8.50 -1.79 -16.44
N PHE A 19 9.32 -0.85 -15.96
CA PHE A 19 9.11 0.58 -16.13
C PHE A 19 9.14 1.02 -17.61
N ILE A 20 10.06 0.48 -18.42
CA ILE A 20 10.10 0.75 -19.86
C ILE A 20 8.86 0.16 -20.56
N ALA A 21 8.44 -1.06 -20.22
CA ALA A 21 7.21 -1.65 -20.76
C ALA A 21 5.98 -0.80 -20.41
N MET A 22 5.92 -0.29 -19.17
CA MET A 22 4.90 0.67 -18.73
C MET A 22 4.94 1.96 -19.56
N LEU A 23 6.09 2.62 -19.70
CA LEU A 23 6.20 3.86 -20.48
C LEU A 23 5.81 3.66 -21.95
N LEU A 24 6.25 2.57 -22.58
CA LEU A 24 5.86 2.24 -23.96
C LEU A 24 4.35 2.01 -24.06
N GLY A 25 3.76 1.29 -23.09
CA GLY A 25 2.32 1.09 -23.01
C GLY A 25 1.54 2.41 -22.88
N LEU A 26 2.03 3.34 -22.04
CA LEU A 26 1.42 4.66 -21.89
C LEU A 26 1.51 5.48 -23.18
N ILE A 27 2.68 5.51 -23.82
CA ILE A 27 2.87 6.22 -25.09
C ILE A 27 1.94 5.67 -26.17
N LEU A 28 1.81 4.35 -26.28
CA LEU A 28 0.87 3.71 -27.19
C LEU A 28 -0.58 4.12 -26.88
N ASP A 29 -0.96 4.17 -25.61
CA ASP A 29 -2.30 4.58 -25.20
C ASP A 29 -2.62 6.04 -25.61
N MET A 30 -1.62 6.92 -25.55
CA MET A 30 -1.75 8.32 -25.96
C MET A 30 -1.98 8.53 -27.46
N PHE A 31 -1.67 7.53 -28.30
CA PHE A 31 -2.00 7.60 -29.72
C PHE A 31 -3.48 7.37 -30.00
N ASN A 32 -4.23 6.73 -29.09
CA ASN A 32 -5.64 6.41 -29.34
C ASN A 32 -6.50 7.67 -29.60
N PRO A 33 -6.44 8.73 -28.77
CA PRO A 33 -7.15 9.98 -29.07
C PRO A 33 -6.69 10.67 -30.36
N TYR A 34 -5.40 10.56 -30.70
CA TYR A 34 -4.84 11.12 -31.94
C TYR A 34 -5.42 10.43 -33.19
N PHE A 35 -5.51 9.10 -33.19
CA PHE A 35 -6.15 8.36 -34.29
C PHE A 35 -7.66 8.65 -34.36
N ASN A 36 -8.34 8.81 -33.22
CA ASN A 36 -9.74 9.24 -33.21
C ASN A 36 -9.92 10.62 -33.87
N ARG A 37 -8.99 11.55 -33.67
CA ARG A 37 -8.98 12.84 -34.39
C ARG A 37 -8.84 12.65 -35.90
N ILE A 38 -7.89 11.83 -36.38
CA ILE A 38 -7.69 11.59 -37.82
C ILE A 38 -8.95 10.99 -38.45
N ILE A 39 -9.58 10.02 -37.78
CA ILE A 39 -10.81 9.39 -38.26
C ILE A 39 -11.91 10.45 -38.42
N VAL A 40 -12.06 11.36 -37.46
CA VAL A 40 -13.09 12.41 -37.53
C VAL A 40 -12.76 13.44 -38.61
N ASP A 41 -11.56 14.03 -38.59
CA ASP A 41 -11.20 15.14 -39.47
C ASP A 41 -10.96 14.69 -40.92
N GLU A 42 -10.20 13.62 -41.14
CA GLU A 42 -9.76 13.22 -42.48
C GLU A 42 -10.68 12.20 -43.15
N VAL A 43 -11.26 11.27 -42.39
CA VAL A 43 -12.11 10.22 -42.94
C VAL A 43 -13.56 10.68 -43.02
N ILE A 44 -14.16 11.05 -41.88
CA ILE A 44 -15.59 11.38 -41.82
C ILE A 44 -15.88 12.71 -42.51
N ILE A 45 -15.13 13.76 -42.14
CA ILE A 45 -15.33 15.10 -42.71
C ILE A 45 -14.62 15.22 -44.07
N GLY A 46 -13.36 14.79 -44.15
CA GLY A 46 -12.54 14.87 -45.36
C GLY A 46 -12.85 13.84 -46.45
N GLY A 47 -13.67 12.82 -46.18
CA GLY A 47 -14.10 11.80 -47.16
C GLY A 47 -13.02 10.81 -47.60
N LYS A 48 -11.83 10.82 -46.99
CA LYS A 48 -10.71 9.94 -47.35
C LYS A 48 -10.87 8.53 -46.75
N LEU A 49 -11.76 7.72 -47.34
CA LEU A 49 -12.06 6.37 -46.85
C LEU A 49 -10.84 5.42 -46.84
N GLU A 50 -9.82 5.69 -47.64
CA GLU A 50 -8.58 4.90 -47.67
C GLU A 50 -7.84 4.93 -46.32
N LEU A 51 -7.81 6.10 -45.66
CA LEU A 51 -7.19 6.27 -44.34
C LEU A 51 -7.94 5.54 -43.23
N PHE A 52 -9.22 5.21 -43.43
CA PHE A 52 -10.03 4.53 -42.42
C PHE A 52 -9.48 3.15 -42.09
N LYS A 53 -9.12 2.37 -43.12
CA LYS A 53 -8.60 1.00 -42.94
C LYS A 53 -7.26 1.03 -42.20
N GLU A 54 -6.38 1.96 -42.55
CA GLU A 54 -5.08 2.13 -41.91
C GLU A 54 -5.21 2.57 -40.46
N ALA A 55 -6.07 3.56 -40.18
CA ALA A 55 -6.33 4.03 -38.82
C ALA A 55 -6.94 2.92 -37.95
N LEU A 56 -7.85 2.11 -38.49
CA LEU A 56 -8.48 1.01 -37.76
C LEU A 56 -7.49 -0.12 -37.48
N LEU A 57 -6.64 -0.49 -38.45
CA LEU A 57 -5.56 -1.45 -38.24
C LEU A 57 -4.54 -0.95 -37.22
N ALA A 58 -4.20 0.34 -37.26
CA ALA A 58 -3.32 0.97 -36.28
C ALA A 58 -3.93 0.92 -34.87
N LEU A 59 -5.22 1.23 -34.71
CA LEU A 59 -5.92 1.14 -33.43
C LEU A 59 -5.96 -0.29 -32.87
N VAL A 60 -6.22 -1.29 -33.73
CA VAL A 60 -6.17 -2.70 -33.33
C VAL A 60 -4.76 -3.08 -32.89
N PHE A 61 -3.74 -2.72 -33.67
CA PHE A 61 -2.35 -2.97 -33.31
C PHE A 61 -1.96 -2.32 -31.98
N ILE A 62 -2.31 -1.04 -31.78
CA ILE A 62 -2.07 -0.31 -30.53
C ILE A 62 -2.74 -1.00 -29.35
N THR A 63 -4.00 -1.41 -29.51
CA THR A 63 -4.77 -2.07 -28.43
C THR A 63 -4.13 -3.41 -28.06
N VAL A 64 -3.76 -4.22 -29.05
CA VAL A 64 -3.09 -5.51 -28.83
C VAL A 64 -1.72 -5.31 -28.19
N ALA A 65 -0.90 -4.41 -28.74
CA ALA A 65 0.44 -4.09 -28.22
C ALA A 65 0.37 -3.55 -26.79
N ARG A 66 -0.57 -2.65 -26.48
CA ARG A 66 -0.85 -2.17 -25.13
C ARG A 66 -1.27 -3.31 -24.21
N GLY A 67 -2.09 -4.25 -24.67
CA GLY A 67 -2.49 -5.43 -23.90
C GLY A 67 -1.29 -6.30 -23.52
N PHE A 68 -0.41 -6.59 -24.48
CA PHE A 68 0.82 -7.36 -24.23
C PHE A 68 1.79 -6.63 -23.30
N LEU A 69 2.04 -5.33 -23.52
CA LEU A 69 2.88 -4.53 -22.64
C LEU A 69 2.29 -4.37 -21.24
N GLY A 70 0.96 -4.24 -21.15
CA GLY A 70 0.19 -4.24 -19.92
C GLY A 70 0.37 -5.53 -19.12
N TYR A 71 0.20 -6.67 -19.78
CA TYR A 71 0.44 -7.96 -19.14
C TYR A 71 1.91 -8.13 -18.71
N ALA A 72 2.86 -7.75 -19.58
CA ALA A 72 4.28 -7.83 -19.27
C ALA A 72 4.67 -6.93 -18.09
N LYS A 73 4.17 -5.68 -18.02
CA LYS A 73 4.45 -4.78 -16.89
C LYS A 73 3.93 -5.37 -15.58
N GLU A 74 2.67 -5.81 -15.52
CA GLU A 74 2.06 -6.35 -14.29
C GLU A 74 2.84 -7.60 -13.83
N MET A 75 3.08 -8.55 -14.75
CA MET A 75 3.80 -9.78 -14.43
C MET A 75 5.24 -9.52 -13.95
N ILE A 76 5.94 -8.56 -14.57
CA ILE A 76 7.29 -8.18 -14.13
C ILE A 76 7.27 -7.59 -12.73
N PHE A 77 6.40 -6.60 -12.49
CA PHE A 77 6.33 -5.94 -11.19
C PHE A 77 5.93 -6.91 -10.07
N ASP A 78 4.95 -7.79 -10.30
CA ASP A 78 4.52 -8.80 -9.32
C ASP A 78 5.60 -9.84 -9.00
N VAL A 79 6.31 -10.34 -10.02
CA VAL A 79 7.39 -11.31 -9.80
C VAL A 79 8.55 -10.67 -9.05
N VAL A 80 8.93 -9.45 -9.42
CA VAL A 80 10.08 -8.77 -8.82
C VAL A 80 9.78 -8.30 -7.40
N SER A 81 8.58 -7.76 -7.14
CA SER A 81 8.13 -7.37 -5.81
C SER A 81 8.06 -8.57 -4.88
N SER A 82 7.57 -9.72 -5.37
CA SER A 82 7.50 -10.97 -4.61
C SER A 82 8.89 -11.49 -4.25
N LYS A 83 9.86 -11.43 -5.17
CA LYS A 83 11.26 -11.78 -4.85
C LYS A 83 11.87 -10.81 -3.84
N THR A 84 11.65 -9.52 -4.03
CA THR A 84 12.12 -8.46 -3.12
C THR A 84 11.60 -8.69 -1.71
N ILE A 85 10.31 -9.05 -1.57
CA ILE A 85 9.71 -9.25 -0.25
C ILE A 85 10.12 -10.56 0.42
N VAL A 86 10.34 -11.63 -0.36
CA VAL A 86 10.89 -12.88 0.16
C VAL A 86 12.26 -12.65 0.77
N ASP A 87 13.14 -11.89 0.09
CA ASP A 87 14.45 -11.53 0.64
C ASP A 87 14.33 -10.71 1.93
N ILE A 88 13.46 -9.69 1.96
CA ILE A 88 13.23 -8.87 3.16
C ILE A 88 12.74 -9.74 4.31
N ARG A 89 11.76 -10.62 4.08
CA ARG A 89 11.21 -11.52 5.11
C ARG A 89 12.26 -12.49 5.63
N LYS A 90 13.07 -13.04 4.75
CA LYS A 90 14.13 -13.97 5.11
C LYS A 90 15.18 -13.29 5.99
N ASP A 91 15.70 -12.15 5.55
CA ASP A 91 16.72 -11.42 6.31
C ASP A 91 16.16 -10.90 7.65
N LEU A 92 14.89 -10.48 7.67
CA LEU A 92 14.21 -10.07 8.90
C LEU A 92 14.08 -11.25 9.87
N PHE A 93 13.67 -12.42 9.38
CA PHE A 93 13.52 -13.63 10.17
C PHE A 93 14.87 -14.15 10.69
N ASP A 94 15.90 -14.18 9.86
CA ASP A 94 17.26 -14.57 10.24
C ASP A 94 17.84 -13.61 11.29
N HIS A 95 17.60 -12.31 11.12
CA HIS A 95 18.03 -11.32 12.10
C HIS A 95 17.31 -11.45 13.44
N ILE A 96 15.99 -11.63 13.44
CA ILE A 96 15.21 -11.82 14.67
C ILE A 96 15.71 -13.04 15.46
N GLN A 97 16.00 -14.15 14.79
CA GLN A 97 16.56 -15.35 15.44
C GLN A 97 17.93 -15.13 16.08
N SER A 98 18.67 -14.10 15.65
CA SER A 98 19.99 -13.76 16.22
C SER A 98 19.90 -12.89 17.48
N LEU A 99 18.73 -12.30 17.78
CA LEU A 99 18.55 -11.39 18.90
C LEU A 99 18.51 -12.13 20.25
N SER A 100 18.92 -11.45 21.33
CA SER A 100 18.93 -12.00 22.68
C SER A 100 17.52 -12.07 23.29
N PHE A 101 17.33 -12.92 24.29
CA PHE A 101 16.06 -13.05 25.02
C PHE A 101 15.49 -11.71 25.53
N SER A 102 16.35 -10.78 25.94
CA SER A 102 15.96 -9.43 26.37
C SER A 102 15.12 -8.65 25.34
N PHE A 103 15.31 -8.92 24.04
CA PHE A 103 14.49 -8.33 22.99
C PHE A 103 13.07 -8.91 22.99
N PHE A 104 12.95 -10.23 23.17
CA PHE A 104 11.68 -10.95 23.20
C PHE A 104 10.88 -10.68 24.49
N ASP A 105 11.57 -10.34 25.59
CA ASP A 105 10.90 -9.90 26.83
C ASP A 105 10.21 -8.55 26.65
N LYS A 106 10.80 -7.66 25.82
CA LYS A 106 10.26 -6.32 25.54
C LYS A 106 9.22 -6.29 24.43
N MET A 107 9.28 -7.24 23.49
CA MET A 107 8.41 -7.24 22.33
C MET A 107 7.49 -8.47 22.31
N ASN A 108 6.18 -8.21 22.35
CA ASN A 108 5.18 -9.27 22.32
C ASN A 108 5.32 -10.11 21.04
N THR A 109 5.30 -11.44 21.17
CA THR A 109 5.28 -12.38 20.04
C THR A 109 4.20 -12.05 19.00
N GLY A 110 3.02 -11.58 19.43
CA GLY A 110 1.96 -11.14 18.52
C GLY A 110 2.35 -9.90 17.70
N GLU A 111 3.04 -8.94 18.33
CA GLU A 111 3.56 -7.75 17.63
C GLU A 111 4.65 -8.14 16.63
N LEU A 112 5.58 -9.01 17.01
CA LEU A 112 6.62 -9.53 16.11
C LEU A 112 6.00 -10.21 14.88
N MET A 113 4.97 -11.03 15.07
CA MET A 113 4.27 -11.70 13.97
C MET A 113 3.55 -10.71 13.05
N SER A 114 2.92 -9.65 13.59
CA SER A 114 2.35 -8.56 12.77
C SER A 114 3.45 -7.84 11.98
N ARG A 115 4.61 -7.56 12.59
CA ARG A 115 5.73 -6.88 11.92
C ARG A 115 6.29 -7.72 10.76
N ILE A 116 6.45 -9.04 10.95
CA ILE A 116 6.93 -9.95 9.89
C ILE A 116 5.91 -10.10 8.77
N LYS A 117 4.62 -10.18 9.09
CA LYS A 117 3.57 -10.43 8.10
C LYS A 117 3.04 -9.13 7.49
N GLU A 118 2.34 -8.35 8.29
CA GLU A 118 1.51 -7.20 7.89
C GLU A 118 2.35 -5.99 7.46
N ASP A 119 3.34 -5.57 8.25
CA ASP A 119 4.19 -4.43 7.86
C ASP A 119 4.98 -4.77 6.58
N THR A 120 5.40 -6.02 6.43
CA THR A 120 6.07 -6.52 5.22
C THR A 120 5.09 -6.63 4.04
N ASP A 121 3.84 -7.04 4.25
CA ASP A 121 2.80 -7.01 3.21
C ASP A 121 2.49 -5.58 2.76
N ASN A 122 2.43 -4.60 3.67
CA ASN A 122 2.23 -3.19 3.33
C ASN A 122 3.34 -2.66 2.41
N ILE A 123 4.59 -3.06 2.70
CA ILE A 123 5.74 -2.75 1.84
C ILE A 123 5.60 -3.43 0.48
N TRP A 124 5.24 -4.71 0.47
CA TRP A 124 5.04 -5.45 -0.78
C TRP A 124 3.96 -4.82 -1.65
N GLN A 125 2.81 -4.44 -1.10
CA GLN A 125 1.75 -3.76 -1.86
C GLN A 125 2.25 -2.45 -2.49
N ALA A 126 3.00 -1.65 -1.73
CA ALA A 126 3.57 -0.42 -2.25
C ALA A 126 4.65 -0.65 -3.31
N VAL A 127 5.45 -1.71 -3.22
CA VAL A 127 6.51 -2.00 -4.21
C VAL A 127 5.97 -2.73 -5.44
N SER A 128 4.97 -3.62 -5.27
CA SER A 128 4.35 -4.40 -6.34
C SER A 128 3.55 -3.51 -7.27
N TYR A 129 2.49 -2.91 -6.76
CA TYR A 129 1.59 -2.11 -7.59
C TYR A 129 1.58 -0.64 -7.18
N GLY A 130 1.83 -0.28 -5.91
CA GLY A 130 1.65 1.10 -5.45
C GLY A 130 2.58 2.11 -6.15
N LEU A 131 3.88 1.84 -6.16
CA LEU A 131 4.90 2.66 -6.80
C LEU A 131 4.76 2.62 -8.32
N MET A 132 4.46 1.44 -8.87
CA MET A 132 4.18 1.25 -10.29
C MET A 132 3.02 2.13 -10.74
N LEU A 133 1.85 2.00 -10.10
CA LEU A 133 0.66 2.82 -10.37
C LEU A 133 0.94 4.30 -10.14
N PHE A 134 1.65 4.66 -9.07
CA PHE A 134 1.99 6.06 -8.82
C PHE A 134 2.79 6.67 -9.96
N LEU A 135 3.85 5.98 -10.41
CA LEU A 135 4.64 6.41 -11.56
C LEU A 135 3.77 6.44 -12.82
N GLU A 136 2.98 5.39 -13.07
CA GLU A 136 2.08 5.30 -14.22
C GLU A 136 1.16 6.52 -14.28
N GLN A 137 0.46 6.85 -13.19
CA GLN A 137 -0.47 7.99 -13.13
C GLN A 137 0.24 9.34 -13.28
N VAL A 138 1.44 9.51 -12.71
CA VAL A 138 2.24 10.73 -12.86
C VAL A 138 2.68 10.93 -14.32
N PHE A 139 3.21 9.89 -14.96
CA PHE A 139 3.61 9.95 -16.37
C PHE A 139 2.39 10.15 -17.28
N TYR A 140 1.28 9.47 -17.00
CA TYR A 140 0.03 9.67 -17.73
C TYR A 140 -0.44 11.11 -17.65
N PHE A 141 -0.43 11.71 -16.46
CA PHE A 141 -0.81 13.10 -16.25
C PHE A 141 0.11 14.07 -17.01
N ILE A 142 1.43 13.88 -16.93
CA ILE A 142 2.42 14.73 -17.59
C ILE A 142 2.28 14.65 -19.11
N ILE A 143 2.27 13.43 -19.68
CA ILE A 143 2.23 13.24 -21.14
C ILE A 143 0.90 13.75 -21.71
N ALA A 144 -0.23 13.40 -21.10
CA ALA A 144 -1.53 13.88 -21.56
C ALA A 144 -1.65 15.41 -21.44
N SER A 145 -1.14 16.03 -20.36
CA SER A 145 -1.11 17.48 -20.23
C SER A 145 -0.29 18.15 -21.35
N ILE A 146 0.90 17.62 -21.65
CA ILE A 146 1.73 18.12 -22.76
C ILE A 146 0.95 18.04 -24.09
N LEU A 147 0.30 16.90 -24.37
CA LEU A 147 -0.49 16.73 -25.59
C LEU A 147 -1.68 17.71 -25.67
N LEU A 148 -2.35 17.98 -24.55
CA LEU A 148 -3.41 19.00 -24.49
C LEU A 148 -2.87 20.41 -24.82
N PHE A 149 -1.71 20.78 -24.26
CA PHE A 149 -1.07 22.06 -24.56
C PHE A 149 -0.65 22.18 -26.03
N LEU A 150 -0.17 21.08 -26.63
CA LEU A 150 0.18 21.02 -28.05
C LEU A 150 -1.04 21.12 -28.97
N LEU A 151 -2.19 20.57 -28.56
CA LEU A 151 -3.44 20.69 -29.31
C LEU A 151 -4.02 22.11 -29.23
N ASN A 152 -4.20 22.64 -28.02
CA ASN A 152 -4.66 24.00 -27.80
C ASN A 152 -4.33 24.48 -26.38
N TRP A 153 -3.36 25.37 -26.25
CA TRP A 153 -2.90 25.86 -24.96
C TRP A 153 -3.98 26.62 -24.16
N LYS A 154 -4.90 27.34 -24.80
CA LYS A 154 -5.98 28.08 -24.11
C LYS A 154 -6.97 27.11 -23.47
N LEU A 155 -7.41 26.11 -24.25
CA LEU A 155 -8.33 25.08 -23.77
C LEU A 155 -7.67 24.17 -22.72
N ALA A 156 -6.36 23.93 -22.84
CA ALA A 156 -5.57 23.19 -21.87
C ALA A 156 -5.55 23.89 -20.50
N ILE A 157 -5.29 25.20 -20.46
CA ILE A 157 -5.30 25.96 -19.21
C ILE A 157 -6.69 25.89 -18.55
N ILE A 158 -7.76 26.11 -19.32
CA ILE A 158 -9.13 26.09 -18.81
C ILE A 158 -9.44 24.73 -18.16
N SER A 159 -9.17 23.64 -18.89
CA SER A 159 -9.49 22.29 -18.43
C SER A 159 -8.59 21.79 -17.30
N LEU A 160 -7.27 22.04 -17.36
CA LEU A 160 -6.32 21.64 -16.32
C LEU A 160 -6.49 22.44 -15.03
N SER A 161 -7.02 23.67 -15.09
CA SER A 161 -7.27 24.47 -13.88
C SER A 161 -8.23 23.81 -12.89
N LEU A 162 -9.13 22.95 -13.39
CA LEU A 162 -10.11 22.23 -12.57
C LEU A 162 -9.58 20.90 -12.00
N MET A 163 -8.49 20.35 -12.57
CA MET A 163 -7.91 19.07 -12.13
C MET A 163 -7.41 19.08 -10.68
N PRO A 164 -6.72 20.12 -10.18
CA PRO A 164 -6.34 20.22 -8.77
C PRO A 164 -7.53 20.18 -7.80
N PHE A 165 -8.68 20.74 -8.20
CA PHE A 165 -9.88 20.71 -7.36
C PHE A 165 -10.45 19.30 -7.24
N ILE A 166 -10.48 18.54 -8.34
CA ILE A 166 -10.86 17.12 -8.34
C ILE A 166 -9.92 16.32 -7.43
N GLY A 167 -8.60 16.50 -7.60
CA GLY A 167 -7.60 15.82 -6.78
C GLY A 167 -7.70 16.16 -5.29
N LEU A 168 -8.01 17.42 -4.95
CA LEU A 168 -8.17 17.86 -3.56
C LEU A 168 -9.42 17.26 -2.90
N ILE A 169 -10.54 17.18 -3.62
CA ILE A 169 -11.77 16.54 -3.12
C ILE A 169 -11.55 15.03 -2.97
N ALA A 170 -10.90 14.38 -3.94
CA ALA A 170 -10.53 12.96 -3.86
C ALA A 170 -9.60 12.67 -2.69
N TYR A 171 -8.59 13.52 -2.45
CA TYR A 171 -7.71 13.40 -1.28
C TYR A 171 -8.48 13.53 0.04
N LYS A 172 -9.40 14.50 0.15
CA LYS A 172 -10.24 14.67 1.36
C LYS A 172 -11.16 13.48 1.60
N LEU A 173 -11.75 12.93 0.53
CA LEU A 173 -12.57 11.71 0.58
C LEU A 173 -11.75 10.57 1.17
N GLU A 174 -10.60 10.25 0.57
CA GLU A 174 -9.74 9.14 0.99
C GLU A 174 -9.22 9.30 2.42
N LYS A 175 -8.88 10.53 2.84
CA LYS A 175 -8.49 10.81 4.22
C LYS A 175 -9.62 10.50 5.20
N ARG A 176 -10.84 11.01 4.94
CA ARG A 176 -11.99 10.80 5.83
C ARG A 176 -12.46 9.35 5.84
N VAL A 177 -12.43 8.68 4.69
CA VAL A 177 -12.72 7.25 4.59
C VAL A 177 -11.71 6.44 5.40
N GLY A 178 -10.43 6.81 5.36
CA GLY A 178 -9.39 6.19 6.19
C GLY A 178 -9.65 6.35 7.69
N GLU A 179 -9.98 7.57 8.15
CA GLU A 179 -10.33 7.85 9.55
C GLU A 179 -11.58 7.06 10.00
N ALA A 180 -12.60 6.96 9.15
CA ALA A 180 -13.80 6.17 9.44
C ALA A 180 -13.49 4.66 9.47
N TYR A 181 -12.63 4.17 8.58
CA TYR A 181 -12.20 2.79 8.53
C TYR A 181 -11.45 2.37 9.80
N GLU A 182 -10.58 3.24 10.33
CA GLU A 182 -9.88 2.99 11.59
C GLU A 182 -10.87 2.78 12.75
N LYS A 183 -11.87 3.66 12.88
CA LYS A 183 -12.93 3.50 13.89
C LYS A 183 -13.73 2.20 13.71
N ILE A 184 -14.06 1.84 12.47
CA ILE A 184 -14.77 0.58 12.15
C ILE A 184 -13.91 -0.63 12.53
N SER A 185 -12.61 -0.58 12.25
CA SER A 185 -11.65 -1.63 12.61
C SER A 185 -11.56 -1.81 14.13
N ASP A 186 -11.43 -0.72 14.88
CA ASP A 186 -11.38 -0.74 16.35
C ASP A 186 -12.67 -1.31 16.94
N GLN A 187 -13.83 -0.87 16.45
CA GLN A 187 -15.12 -1.40 16.89
C GLN A 187 -15.30 -2.88 16.51
N GLY A 188 -14.78 -3.29 15.34
CA GLY A 188 -14.72 -4.69 14.92
C GLY A 188 -13.91 -5.57 15.89
N ALA A 189 -12.80 -5.06 16.41
CA ALA A 189 -12.02 -5.75 17.44
C ALA A 189 -12.83 -5.95 18.72
N VAL A 190 -13.57 -4.93 19.19
CA VAL A 190 -14.45 -5.03 20.37
C VAL A 190 -15.52 -6.12 20.17
N ILE A 191 -16.19 -6.13 19.02
CA ILE A 191 -17.21 -7.14 18.69
C ILE A 191 -16.59 -8.55 18.68
N ASN A 192 -15.41 -8.70 18.07
CA ASN A 192 -14.70 -9.97 18.04
C ASN A 192 -14.29 -10.45 19.43
N THR A 193 -13.83 -9.56 20.31
CA THR A 193 -13.52 -9.91 21.70
C THR A 193 -14.76 -10.43 22.43
N ILE A 194 -15.91 -9.75 22.31
CA ILE A 194 -17.16 -10.21 22.93
C ILE A 194 -17.57 -11.59 22.41
N ALA A 195 -17.44 -11.82 21.09
CA ALA A 195 -17.73 -13.13 20.50
C ALA A 195 -16.77 -14.20 21.01
N GLN A 196 -15.47 -13.91 21.08
CA GLN A 196 -14.44 -14.83 21.58
C GLN A 196 -14.66 -15.19 23.05
N GLU A 197 -14.95 -14.21 23.91
CA GLU A 197 -15.28 -14.41 25.32
C GLU A 197 -16.52 -15.32 25.48
N ASN A 198 -17.56 -15.08 24.68
CA ASN A 198 -18.79 -15.87 24.72
C ASN A 198 -18.59 -17.32 24.22
N ILE A 199 -17.75 -17.53 23.21
CA ILE A 199 -17.44 -18.87 22.69
C ILE A 199 -16.58 -19.65 23.70
N ALA A 200 -15.51 -19.02 24.21
CA ALA A 200 -14.64 -19.65 25.20
C ALA A 200 -15.37 -19.92 26.52
N GLY A 201 -16.20 -18.97 26.94
CA GLY A 201 -17.01 -19.00 28.16
C GLY A 201 -18.39 -19.62 28.01
N VAL A 202 -18.69 -20.33 26.91
CA VAL A 202 -20.08 -20.77 26.60
C VAL A 202 -20.71 -21.58 27.74
N ARG A 203 -19.92 -22.42 28.42
CA ARG A 203 -20.40 -23.21 29.56
C ARG A 203 -20.78 -22.32 30.75
N LEU A 204 -20.03 -21.25 30.99
CA LEU A 204 -20.30 -20.28 32.06
C LEU A 204 -21.58 -19.50 31.74
N VAL A 205 -21.70 -18.97 30.53
CA VAL A 205 -22.88 -18.22 30.08
C VAL A 205 -24.14 -19.07 30.21
N LYS A 206 -24.08 -20.35 29.79
CA LYS A 206 -25.18 -21.31 29.91
C LYS A 206 -25.48 -21.69 31.36
N ALA A 207 -24.47 -21.95 32.19
CA ALA A 207 -24.66 -22.32 33.59
C ALA A 207 -25.35 -21.20 34.40
N PHE A 208 -25.06 -19.94 34.08
CA PHE A 208 -25.68 -18.78 34.73
C PHE A 208 -26.96 -18.26 34.04
N GLY A 209 -27.40 -18.88 32.93
CA GLY A 209 -28.60 -18.46 32.19
C GLY A 209 -28.54 -17.03 31.65
N ARG A 210 -27.33 -16.58 31.26
CA ARG A 210 -27.04 -15.17 30.90
C ARG A 210 -27.07 -14.91 29.40
N GLU A 211 -27.63 -15.80 28.57
CA GLU A 211 -27.58 -15.65 27.11
C GLU A 211 -28.23 -14.35 26.61
N LYS A 212 -29.39 -13.97 27.17
CA LYS A 212 -30.06 -12.72 26.77
C LYS A 212 -29.24 -11.47 27.11
N TYR A 213 -28.47 -11.53 28.20
CA TYR A 213 -27.58 -10.44 28.59
C TYR A 213 -26.42 -10.31 27.61
N GLU A 214 -25.76 -11.42 27.27
CA GLU A 214 -24.64 -11.43 26.32
C GLU A 214 -25.08 -11.07 24.90
N ILE A 215 -26.26 -11.54 24.45
CA ILE A 215 -26.86 -11.12 23.17
C ILE A 215 -27.08 -9.60 23.16
N ARG A 216 -27.62 -9.03 24.24
CA ARG A 216 -27.83 -7.57 24.32
C ARG A 216 -26.50 -6.81 24.30
N LYS A 217 -25.49 -7.28 25.05
CA LYS A 217 -24.13 -6.70 25.05
C LYS A 217 -23.55 -6.68 23.64
N PHE A 218 -23.64 -7.80 22.91
CA PHE A 218 -23.20 -7.90 21.53
C PHE A 218 -23.97 -6.96 20.59
N LEU A 219 -25.31 -6.91 20.69
CA LEU A 219 -26.14 -6.08 19.82
C LEU A 219 -25.86 -4.58 19.97
N ILE A 220 -25.58 -4.10 21.20
CA ILE A 220 -25.22 -2.70 21.45
C ILE A 220 -23.92 -2.34 20.71
N GLU A 221 -22.88 -3.18 20.81
CA GLU A 221 -21.62 -2.94 20.12
C GLU A 221 -21.75 -3.11 18.59
N ASN A 222 -22.61 -4.02 18.15
CA ASN A 222 -22.94 -4.18 16.73
C ASN A 222 -23.68 -2.97 16.15
N GLU A 223 -24.58 -2.34 16.91
CA GLU A 223 -25.27 -1.11 16.50
C GLU A 223 -24.29 0.06 16.37
N LYS A 224 -23.30 0.18 17.26
CA LYS A 224 -22.21 1.16 17.10
C LYS A 224 -21.43 0.93 15.82
N ASN A 225 -21.07 -0.33 15.52
CA ASN A 225 -20.39 -0.68 14.28
C ASN A 225 -21.24 -0.35 13.05
N PHE A 226 -22.54 -0.62 13.10
CA PHE A 226 -23.49 -0.25 12.04
C PHE A 226 -23.50 1.28 11.81
N ASN A 227 -23.56 2.08 12.87
CA ASN A 227 -23.54 3.54 12.77
C ASN A 227 -22.21 4.08 12.19
N LEU A 228 -21.08 3.47 12.54
CA LEU A 228 -19.77 3.83 11.95
C LEU A 228 -19.71 3.49 10.45
N ASN A 229 -20.27 2.36 10.04
CA ASN A 229 -20.37 2.00 8.62
C ASN A 229 -21.32 2.95 7.86
N LEU A 230 -22.42 3.39 8.50
CA LEU A 230 -23.29 4.43 7.94
C LEU A 230 -22.58 5.79 7.82
N GLU A 231 -21.76 6.18 8.79
CA GLU A 231 -20.92 7.39 8.72
C GLU A 231 -19.97 7.31 7.51
N GLN A 232 -19.29 6.17 7.34
CA GLN A 232 -18.41 5.93 6.20
C GLN A 232 -19.17 5.99 4.86
N ALA A 233 -20.34 5.38 4.77
CA ALA A 233 -21.20 5.45 3.59
C ALA A 233 -21.66 6.90 3.31
N GLY A 234 -21.97 7.66 4.36
CA GLY A 234 -22.31 9.09 4.27
C GLY A 234 -21.17 9.94 3.72
N ILE A 235 -19.92 9.61 4.06
CA ILE A 235 -18.72 10.24 3.47
C ILE A 235 -18.69 9.98 1.95
N TRP A 236 -18.83 8.73 1.51
CA TRP A 236 -18.89 8.41 0.08
C TRP A 236 -20.04 9.12 -0.65
N ALA A 237 -21.22 9.11 -0.05
CA ALA A 237 -22.42 9.75 -0.59
C ALA A 237 -22.27 11.28 -0.72
N HIS A 238 -21.46 11.92 0.12
CA HIS A 238 -21.19 13.35 0.04
C HIS A 238 -20.14 13.70 -1.01
N TYR A 239 -19.00 13.00 -1.02
CA TYR A 239 -17.84 13.38 -1.82
C TYR A 239 -17.85 12.82 -3.24
N ASN A 240 -18.35 11.59 -3.47
CA ASN A 240 -18.33 11.00 -4.81
C ASN A 240 -19.17 11.80 -5.84
N PRO A 241 -20.39 12.28 -5.51
CA PRO A 241 -21.14 13.15 -6.43
C PRO A 241 -20.42 14.47 -6.74
N MET A 242 -19.66 15.04 -5.80
CA MET A 242 -18.88 16.26 -6.05
C MET A 242 -17.75 16.01 -7.07
N ILE A 243 -17.06 14.88 -6.94
CA ILE A 243 -16.02 14.46 -7.89
C ILE A 243 -16.63 14.24 -9.27
N GLU A 244 -17.76 13.53 -9.37
CA GLU A 244 -18.44 13.29 -10.64
C GLU A 244 -18.97 14.58 -11.26
N PHE A 245 -19.56 15.48 -10.46
CA PHE A 245 -20.04 16.77 -10.92
C PHE A 245 -18.91 17.61 -11.51
N LEU A 246 -17.80 17.77 -10.79
CA LEU A 246 -16.64 18.50 -11.30
C LEU A 246 -16.06 17.83 -12.56
N SER A 247 -15.95 16.51 -12.57
CA SER A 247 -15.43 15.75 -13.72
C SER A 247 -16.26 16.01 -14.98
N ASN A 248 -17.60 15.93 -14.86
CA ASN A 248 -18.53 16.24 -15.94
C ASN A 248 -18.53 17.71 -16.32
N LEU A 249 -18.37 18.61 -15.34
CA LEU A 249 -18.27 20.05 -15.58
C LEU A 249 -17.04 20.39 -16.45
N VAL A 250 -15.89 19.74 -16.23
CA VAL A 250 -14.71 19.91 -17.12
C VAL A 250 -15.08 19.58 -18.56
N ILE A 251 -15.76 18.47 -18.78
CA ILE A 251 -16.16 18.01 -20.13
C ILE A 251 -17.14 19.01 -20.76
N VAL A 252 -18.13 19.48 -20.01
CA VAL A 252 -19.08 20.51 -20.50
C VAL A 252 -18.34 21.78 -20.89
N ILE A 253 -17.42 22.26 -20.06
CA ILE A 253 -16.62 23.46 -20.35
C ILE A 253 -15.77 23.25 -21.62
N VAL A 254 -15.15 22.08 -21.76
CA VAL A 254 -14.36 21.74 -22.94
C VAL A 254 -15.21 21.71 -24.20
N ILE A 255 -16.41 21.13 -24.15
CA ILE A 255 -17.33 21.08 -25.29
C ILE A 255 -17.84 22.48 -25.65
N VAL A 256 -18.22 23.30 -24.66
CA VAL A 256 -18.73 24.65 -24.91
C VAL A 256 -17.63 25.58 -25.43
N ALA A 257 -16.50 25.66 -24.73
CA ALA A 257 -15.37 26.51 -25.13
C ALA A 257 -14.75 26.02 -26.43
N GLY A 258 -14.56 24.70 -26.58
CA GLY A 258 -14.06 24.09 -27.80
C GLY A 258 -15.03 24.26 -28.97
N GLY A 259 -16.33 24.13 -28.76
CA GLY A 259 -17.36 24.40 -29.76
C GLY A 259 -17.33 25.83 -30.27
N LEU A 260 -17.19 26.82 -29.38
CA LEU A 260 -16.98 28.22 -29.77
C LEU A 260 -15.69 28.41 -30.56
N MET A 261 -14.62 27.68 -30.23
CA MET A 261 -13.37 27.71 -30.99
C MET A 261 -13.49 27.07 -32.37
N ILE A 262 -14.32 26.03 -32.53
CA ILE A 262 -14.65 25.44 -33.84
C ILE A 262 -15.40 26.44 -34.70
N ILE A 263 -16.42 27.12 -34.15
CA ILE A 263 -17.21 28.13 -34.87
C ILE A 263 -16.31 29.28 -35.36
N ASN A 264 -15.32 29.68 -34.56
CA ASN A 264 -14.36 30.71 -34.93
C ASN A 264 -13.17 30.17 -35.75
N GLU A 265 -13.24 28.93 -36.26
CA GLU A 265 -12.20 28.27 -37.08
C GLU A 265 -10.81 28.17 -36.41
N HIS A 266 -10.73 28.19 -35.07
CA HIS A 266 -9.47 28.06 -34.34
C HIS A 266 -9.02 26.61 -34.15
N ILE A 267 -9.97 25.66 -34.11
CA ILE A 267 -9.70 24.22 -33.95
C ILE A 267 -10.67 23.40 -34.82
N SER A 268 -10.29 22.18 -35.18
CA SER A 268 -11.17 21.23 -35.88
C SER A 268 -12.05 20.43 -34.90
N ILE A 269 -13.10 19.79 -35.42
CA ILE A 269 -13.96 18.90 -34.62
C ILE A 269 -13.18 17.71 -34.07
N GLY A 270 -12.27 17.12 -34.86
CA GLY A 270 -11.39 16.05 -34.42
C GLY A 270 -10.46 16.47 -33.29
N VAL A 271 -9.96 17.72 -33.27
CA VAL A 271 -9.20 18.24 -32.12
C VAL A 271 -10.06 18.20 -30.86
N LEU A 272 -11.32 18.65 -30.92
CA LEU A 272 -12.22 18.61 -29.76
C LEU A 272 -12.50 17.18 -29.27
N VAL A 273 -12.65 16.22 -30.19
CA VAL A 273 -12.83 14.80 -29.85
C VAL A 273 -11.59 14.23 -29.16
N ALA A 274 -10.38 14.47 -29.70
CA ALA A 274 -9.14 14.05 -29.06
C ALA A 274 -8.97 14.70 -27.69
N PHE A 275 -9.24 16.01 -27.61
CA PHE A 275 -9.14 16.78 -26.36
C PHE A 275 -10.05 16.21 -25.28
N SER A 276 -11.31 15.90 -25.62
CA SER A 276 -12.27 15.30 -24.69
C SER A 276 -11.80 13.95 -24.17
N ASN A 277 -11.25 13.10 -25.04
CA ASN A 277 -10.69 11.80 -24.65
C ASN A 277 -9.48 11.95 -23.69
N TYR A 278 -8.55 12.85 -23.99
CA TYR A 278 -7.42 13.13 -23.09
C TYR A 278 -7.89 13.65 -21.73
N ILE A 279 -8.98 14.42 -21.66
CA ILE A 279 -9.55 14.87 -20.39
C ILE A 279 -10.14 13.71 -19.58
N TYR A 280 -10.88 12.80 -20.21
CA TYR A 280 -11.35 11.58 -19.54
C TYR A 280 -10.19 10.75 -18.96
N MET A 281 -9.10 10.66 -19.72
CA MET A 281 -7.86 10.01 -19.30
C MET A 281 -7.22 10.68 -18.09
N LEU A 282 -7.33 12.01 -17.94
CA LEU A 282 -6.76 12.76 -16.81
C LEU A 282 -7.62 12.71 -15.52
N ILE A 283 -8.93 12.46 -15.63
CA ILE A 283 -9.83 12.39 -14.47
C ILE A 283 -9.46 11.23 -13.53
N TRP A 284 -9.17 10.04 -14.09
CA TRP A 284 -8.82 8.86 -13.29
C TRP A 284 -7.56 9.03 -12.41
N PRO A 285 -6.42 9.52 -12.93
CA PRO A 285 -5.24 9.85 -12.12
C PRO A 285 -5.60 10.75 -10.93
N MET A 286 -6.44 11.77 -11.14
CA MET A 286 -6.83 12.70 -10.08
C MET A 286 -7.67 12.04 -8.99
N ARG A 287 -8.53 11.07 -9.35
CA ARG A 287 -9.32 10.29 -8.38
C ARG A 287 -8.46 9.36 -7.53
N LEU A 288 -7.42 8.77 -8.13
CA LEU A 288 -6.53 7.80 -7.44
C LEU A 288 -5.49 8.45 -6.53
N LEU A 289 -5.24 9.76 -6.64
CA LEU A 289 -4.24 10.47 -5.85
C LEU A 289 -4.40 10.25 -4.34
N GLY A 290 -5.62 10.33 -3.82
CA GLY A 290 -5.89 10.15 -2.40
C GLY A 290 -5.47 8.75 -1.90
N TRP A 291 -5.94 7.71 -2.58
CA TRP A 291 -5.63 6.32 -2.23
C TRP A 291 -4.13 6.01 -2.35
N LEU A 292 -3.49 6.45 -3.44
CA LEU A 292 -2.05 6.26 -3.66
C LEU A 292 -1.21 6.93 -2.57
N THR A 293 -1.56 8.15 -2.16
CA THR A 293 -0.82 8.85 -1.08
C THR A 293 -0.93 8.10 0.25
N ASN A 294 -2.11 7.56 0.57
CA ASN A 294 -2.32 6.78 1.79
C ASN A 294 -1.51 5.47 1.74
N LEU A 295 -1.57 4.74 0.62
CA LEU A 295 -0.80 3.50 0.41
C LEU A 295 0.70 3.71 0.61
N LEU A 296 1.27 4.74 -0.01
CA LEU A 296 2.69 5.07 0.13
C LEU A 296 3.03 5.49 1.57
N ALA A 297 2.19 6.28 2.23
CA ALA A 297 2.39 6.68 3.62
C ALA A 297 2.40 5.47 4.58
N ARG A 298 1.48 4.51 4.40
CA ARG A 298 1.42 3.27 5.19
C ARG A 298 2.67 2.40 5.00
N ALA A 299 3.14 2.26 3.76
CA ALA A 299 4.36 1.51 3.47
C ALA A 299 5.61 2.20 4.07
N LEU A 300 5.67 3.53 4.06
CA LEU A 300 6.75 4.29 4.71
C LEU A 300 6.74 4.14 6.23
N ALA A 301 5.56 4.09 6.87
CA ALA A 301 5.44 3.80 8.29
C ALA A 301 5.92 2.37 8.61
N SER A 302 5.43 1.39 7.86
CA SER A 302 5.79 -0.03 7.99
C SER A 302 7.30 -0.25 7.79
N SER A 303 7.89 0.38 6.77
CA SER A 303 9.33 0.34 6.50
C SER A 303 10.16 0.87 7.67
N ARG A 304 9.72 1.94 8.34
CA ARG A 304 10.42 2.47 9.53
C ARG A 304 10.40 1.49 10.69
N LYS A 305 9.29 0.78 10.91
CA LYS A 305 9.19 -0.22 11.99
C LYS A 305 10.10 -1.41 11.73
N ILE A 306 10.14 -1.93 10.50
CA ILE A 306 11.07 -3.00 10.13
C ILE A 306 12.53 -2.53 10.24
N GLU A 307 12.83 -1.30 9.84
CA GLU A 307 14.16 -0.72 9.99
C GLU A 307 14.58 -0.58 11.45
N ASN A 308 13.64 -0.37 12.39
CA ASN A 308 13.93 -0.37 13.82
C ASN A 308 14.29 -1.77 14.33
N ILE A 309 13.59 -2.83 13.89
CA ILE A 309 13.95 -4.22 14.24
C ILE A 309 15.37 -4.52 13.76
N PHE A 310 15.69 -4.14 12.52
CA PHE A 310 17.02 -4.33 11.93
C PHE A 310 18.16 -3.54 12.57
N LYS A 311 17.84 -2.55 13.41
CA LYS A 311 18.81 -1.78 14.19
C LYS A 311 19.08 -2.39 15.56
N GLU A 312 18.25 -3.33 15.99
CA GLU A 312 18.47 -4.02 17.24
C GLU A 312 19.76 -4.86 17.13
N GLU A 313 20.61 -4.77 18.14
CA GLU A 313 21.85 -5.56 18.19
C GLU A 313 21.74 -6.60 19.30
N THR A 314 22.28 -7.80 19.03
CA THR A 314 22.41 -8.83 20.05
C THR A 314 23.32 -8.33 21.17
N VAL A 315 22.78 -8.30 22.40
CA VAL A 315 23.53 -7.89 23.61
C VAL A 315 24.64 -8.90 23.94
N ILE A 316 24.38 -10.18 23.69
CA ILE A 316 25.31 -11.28 23.96
C ILE A 316 26.14 -11.56 22.70
N LYS A 317 27.38 -11.08 22.69
CA LYS A 317 28.35 -11.34 21.60
C LYS A 317 29.39 -12.36 22.07
N ASN A 318 29.73 -13.31 21.20
CA ASN A 318 30.89 -14.17 21.46
C ASN A 318 32.17 -13.32 21.46
N PRO A 319 33.14 -13.63 22.33
CA PRO A 319 34.46 -12.99 22.27
C PRO A 319 35.16 -13.35 20.94
N GLU A 320 36.12 -12.55 20.50
CA GLU A 320 36.85 -12.75 19.23
C GLU A 320 37.47 -14.15 19.12
N ASN A 321 37.99 -14.67 20.24
CA ASN A 321 38.56 -16.01 20.35
C ASN A 321 37.76 -16.81 21.39
N PRO A 322 36.62 -17.41 21.00
CA PRO A 322 35.81 -18.18 21.94
C PRO A 322 36.53 -19.48 22.30
N VAL A 323 36.49 -19.81 23.59
CA VAL A 323 36.94 -21.12 24.05
C VAL A 323 35.90 -22.14 23.63
N ILE A 324 36.24 -23.04 22.71
CA ILE A 324 35.38 -24.14 22.28
C ILE A 324 35.76 -25.38 23.08
N PRO A 325 34.99 -25.77 24.13
CA PRO A 325 35.34 -26.91 24.94
C PRO A 325 35.15 -28.21 24.15
N GLN A 326 36.20 -29.03 24.03
CA GLN A 326 36.10 -30.37 23.43
C GLN A 326 35.24 -31.33 24.28
N LYS A 327 35.23 -31.11 25.60
CA LYS A 327 34.41 -31.88 26.55
C LYS A 327 34.01 -31.00 27.73
N ILE A 328 32.71 -30.98 28.03
CA ILE A 328 32.16 -30.26 29.19
C ILE A 328 32.16 -31.22 30.39
N LYS A 329 32.91 -30.90 31.45
CA LYS A 329 32.98 -31.73 32.67
C LYS A 329 31.73 -31.61 33.55
N GLY A 330 30.99 -30.49 33.46
CA GLY A 330 29.74 -30.27 34.19
C GLY A 330 29.88 -29.65 35.58
N ASN A 331 31.04 -29.07 35.93
CA ASN A 331 31.16 -28.24 37.13
C ASN A 331 30.55 -26.86 36.84
N ILE A 332 29.66 -26.37 37.73
CA ILE A 332 28.99 -25.07 37.61
C ILE A 332 29.29 -24.27 38.87
N ALA A 333 29.68 -23.01 38.72
CA ALA A 333 29.91 -22.11 39.86
C ALA A 333 29.29 -20.74 39.57
N PHE A 334 28.64 -20.19 40.60
CA PHE A 334 28.20 -18.79 40.67
C PHE A 334 29.11 -18.11 41.69
N ASN A 335 29.68 -16.96 41.34
CA ASN A 335 30.53 -16.16 42.22
C ASN A 335 30.02 -14.72 42.23
N ASN A 336 29.41 -14.32 43.35
CA ASN A 336 28.89 -12.98 43.60
C ASN A 336 28.00 -12.48 42.44
N VAL A 337 27.12 -13.35 41.96
CA VAL A 337 26.26 -13.06 40.82
C VAL A 337 25.13 -12.13 41.25
N GLU A 338 25.06 -10.98 40.59
CA GLU A 338 23.93 -10.06 40.61
C GLU A 338 23.27 -10.06 39.22
N PHE A 339 21.95 -9.98 39.20
CA PHE A 339 21.19 -9.94 37.95
C PHE A 339 19.93 -9.12 38.11
N GLU A 340 19.63 -8.31 37.10
CA GLU A 340 18.57 -7.31 37.12
C GLU A 340 17.75 -7.39 35.83
N TYR A 341 16.42 -7.33 35.97
CA TYR A 341 15.48 -7.15 34.86
C TYR A 341 14.88 -5.74 34.93
N ASP A 342 15.06 -4.92 33.89
CA ASP A 342 14.40 -3.61 33.73
C ASP A 342 14.39 -2.72 35.00
N GLY A 343 15.49 -2.62 35.75
CA GLY A 343 15.57 -1.82 36.99
C GLY A 343 15.31 -2.61 38.28
N HIS A 344 14.88 -3.87 38.19
CA HIS A 344 14.52 -4.71 39.33
C HIS A 344 15.52 -5.84 39.54
N LEU A 345 16.21 -5.80 40.69
CA LEU A 345 17.23 -6.78 41.06
C LEU A 345 16.58 -8.13 41.35
N ALA A 346 16.77 -9.10 40.45
CA ALA A 346 16.23 -10.45 40.54
C ALA A 346 17.16 -11.39 41.33
N LEU A 347 18.47 -11.22 41.20
CA LEU A 347 19.48 -11.94 41.97
C LEU A 347 20.44 -10.95 42.61
N LYS A 348 20.80 -11.18 43.87
CA LYS A 348 21.76 -10.37 44.62
C LYS A 348 22.76 -11.27 45.35
N ASP A 349 24.06 -11.02 45.13
CA ASP A 349 25.16 -11.68 45.83
C ASP A 349 25.08 -13.23 45.87
N ILE A 350 24.68 -13.86 44.77
CA ILE A 350 24.51 -15.32 44.72
C ILE A 350 25.87 -16.00 44.44
N SER A 351 26.30 -16.86 45.37
CA SER A 351 27.51 -17.67 45.26
C SER A 351 27.26 -19.13 45.65
N PHE A 352 27.51 -20.08 44.75
CA PHE A 352 27.45 -21.52 45.03
C PHE A 352 28.24 -22.33 43.99
N GLU A 353 28.61 -23.58 44.33
CA GLU A 353 29.30 -24.50 43.43
C GLU A 353 28.54 -25.84 43.35
N VAL A 354 28.42 -26.39 42.14
CA VAL A 354 27.84 -27.70 41.85
C VAL A 354 28.89 -28.55 41.12
N LYS A 355 29.28 -29.67 41.75
CA LYS A 355 30.24 -30.62 41.17
C LYS A 355 29.59 -31.49 40.11
N ALA A 356 30.37 -31.87 39.10
CA ALA A 356 29.97 -32.80 38.05
C ALA A 356 29.30 -34.07 38.62
N GLY A 357 28.16 -34.45 38.06
CA GLY A 357 27.38 -35.61 38.50
C GLY A 357 26.44 -35.36 39.69
N SER A 358 26.43 -34.15 40.25
CA SER A 358 25.51 -33.78 41.33
C SER A 358 24.16 -33.28 40.78
N THR A 359 23.10 -33.39 41.58
CA THR A 359 21.79 -32.79 41.30
C THR A 359 21.49 -31.73 42.36
N ILE A 360 21.07 -30.53 41.92
CA ILE A 360 20.69 -29.42 42.82
C ILE A 360 19.18 -29.20 42.73
N GLY A 361 18.52 -29.05 43.88
CA GLY A 361 17.12 -28.63 43.97
C GLY A 361 17.05 -27.13 44.27
N ILE A 362 16.53 -26.34 43.34
CA ILE A 362 16.26 -24.90 43.54
C ILE A 362 14.79 -24.76 43.96
N MET A 363 14.55 -24.27 45.18
CA MET A 363 13.21 -24.08 45.73
C MET A 363 13.05 -22.64 46.25
N GLY A 364 11.84 -22.10 46.07
CA GLY A 364 11.45 -20.76 46.53
C GLY A 364 9.97 -20.53 46.29
N ALA A 365 9.41 -19.49 46.91
CA ALA A 365 8.09 -18.98 46.53
C ALA A 365 8.15 -18.38 45.11
N THR A 366 6.99 -18.21 44.46
CA THR A 366 6.92 -17.50 43.17
C THR A 366 7.50 -16.09 43.34
N GLY A 367 8.56 -15.80 42.57
CA GLY A 367 9.31 -14.54 42.59
C GLY A 367 8.75 -13.49 41.65
#